data_AF-A0A4S4FH87-F1
#
_entry.id   AF-A0A4S4FH87-F1
#
_cell.length_a   1.000
_cell.length_b   1.000
_cell.length_c   1.000
_cell.angle_alpha   90.00
_cell.angle_beta   90.00
_cell.angle_gamma   90.00
#
_symmetry.space_group_name_H-M   'P 1'
#
loop_
_entity.id
_entity.type
_entity.pdbx_description
1 polymer ?
#
loop_
_entity_poly.entity_id
_entity_poly.type
_entity_poly.pdbx_seq_one_letter_code
_entity_poly.pdbx_strand_id
1 'polypeptide(L)'
;MPRWICTPTTRRRRAASSAATRSARSCGWRPPSTSRPAMRRRTSPRPRRRSASWRRSLISCCWTTNCSPDYSRRPRRPRPPNSRSHHMTNWDAATLQIVWQRLISVADEMAAVLLRTAFSSVVRESNDLACAVLTADGDLLVEYGRSVPVFTGTVAGTVRNMITEFGVENIGPGDVIATNDPWFGNTHLPDFTAATPVFRDGAVVAWVASICHVSDIGGTSEGAFAQDIYEEGFCLPPVKLVDAGAPNALVRKILARNVRVPDQVLGDIDALIAANSLGVRRITAMIAGDDGLDISEAAAQIARVTEKAMRDSIRQIPDGSYTAQVELDGFEEPKQITVTIEVTGDELVVDYEGTSSQSTYGINSGSPTMGYTRYGMACLLAPDVPNNEGALRPITIRVPKGSLLNPSHTAAVSANFPAHAIPAVLSRALLGPLPSRVAAAAGTPFWVVGVRGSNEKGPFASLLCFNGGQGASEGQNGYATLSTPSNVSNTPIEVVENQVPLLVGSKRIVRGSGGAGQWSGGEGQEIEMTSIHEDPLDIIFLTERIAHAAPGLAGGGDGATGILRVDGVDVEHPKGRLTLASGSSILLRTPGGGGYGAA
;
A
#
# COMPACT_ATOMS: atom_id res chain seq x y z
N MET A 1 -61.46 15.19 14.23
CA MET A 1 -61.52 16.35 15.14
C MET A 1 -60.16 16.48 15.79
N PRO A 2 -59.57 17.68 15.92
CA PRO A 2 -59.81 18.91 15.14
C PRO A 2 -58.68 19.11 14.09
N ARG A 3 -58.84 19.49 12.81
CA ARG A 3 -59.75 20.40 12.05
C ARG A 3 -59.35 21.90 12.04
N TRP A 4 -58.79 22.32 10.89
CA TRP A 4 -58.88 23.62 10.15
C TRP A 4 -58.26 24.88 10.83
N ILE A 5 -57.79 25.93 10.15
CA ILE A 5 -58.31 26.71 9.01
C ILE A 5 -57.17 27.43 8.26
N CYS A 6 -57.42 27.70 6.98
CA CYS A 6 -56.56 28.35 5.98
C CYS A 6 -57.07 29.77 5.65
N THR A 7 -56.21 30.59 5.03
CA THR A 7 -56.47 31.74 4.12
C THR A 7 -56.61 33.18 4.70
N PRO A 8 -56.62 34.25 3.87
CA PRO A 8 -55.42 34.99 3.40
C PRO A 8 -55.62 36.53 3.44
N THR A 9 -54.68 37.34 2.94
CA THR A 9 -55.04 38.60 2.25
C THR A 9 -53.89 39.17 1.40
N THR A 10 -54.30 39.94 0.39
CA THR A 10 -53.60 40.34 -0.83
C THR A 10 -53.44 41.86 -0.89
N ARG A 11 -52.42 42.34 -1.64
CA ARG A 11 -52.46 43.43 -2.67
C ARG A 11 -51.03 43.97 -2.89
N ARG A 12 -50.36 43.78 -4.04
CA ARG A 12 -50.50 44.44 -5.38
C ARG A 12 -50.43 45.97 -5.38
N ARG A 13 -49.37 46.53 -5.99
CA ARG A 13 -49.36 47.27 -7.30
C ARG A 13 -47.94 47.79 -7.61
N ARG A 14 -47.34 47.43 -8.76
CA ARG A 14 -47.17 48.20 -10.03
C ARG A 14 -46.20 49.38 -9.91
N ALA A 15 -45.41 49.81 -10.89
CA ALA A 15 -44.93 49.38 -12.21
C ALA A 15 -44.22 50.62 -12.81
N ALA A 16 -43.13 50.46 -13.58
CA ALA A 16 -42.64 51.32 -14.69
C ALA A 16 -41.13 51.02 -14.89
N SER A 17 -40.63 50.44 -16.00
CA SER A 17 -40.64 50.79 -17.43
C SER A 17 -39.60 51.86 -17.85
N SER A 18 -38.55 51.42 -18.53
CA SER A 18 -37.95 51.95 -19.77
C SER A 18 -36.66 51.13 -20.03
N ALA A 19 -36.45 50.37 -21.11
CA ALA A 19 -36.60 50.54 -22.55
C ALA A 19 -35.55 51.48 -23.19
N ALA A 20 -34.87 50.88 -24.19
CA ALA A 20 -34.13 51.44 -25.32
C ALA A 20 -32.59 51.44 -25.18
N THR A 21 -31.76 51.06 -26.16
CA THR A 21 -31.91 50.41 -27.49
C THR A 21 -30.51 50.14 -28.04
N ARG A 22 -30.39 49.08 -28.88
CA ARG A 22 -29.51 48.94 -30.07
C ARG A 22 -27.98 49.03 -29.90
N SER A 23 -27.27 47.98 -30.32
CA SER A 23 -26.79 47.89 -31.72
C SER A 23 -26.35 46.47 -32.09
N ALA A 24 -26.66 46.10 -33.33
CA ALA A 24 -26.25 44.86 -33.97
C ALA A 24 -24.88 45.06 -34.64
N ARG A 25 -24.00 44.06 -34.57
CA ARG A 25 -23.07 43.75 -35.67
C ARG A 25 -22.94 42.24 -35.84
N SER A 26 -23.38 41.83 -37.02
CA SER A 26 -23.18 40.55 -37.68
C SER A 26 -21.74 40.40 -38.19
N CYS A 27 -21.15 39.23 -37.94
CA CYS A 27 -20.13 38.53 -38.75
C CYS A 27 -20.09 37.11 -38.12
N GLY A 28 -20.54 36.01 -38.70
CA GLY A 28 -20.62 35.64 -40.10
C GLY A 28 -19.32 34.98 -40.54
N TRP A 29 -18.99 33.77 -40.04
CA TRP A 29 -18.04 32.86 -40.70
C TRP A 29 -18.46 31.40 -40.48
N ARG A 30 -18.56 30.69 -41.61
CA ARG A 30 -19.05 29.31 -41.80
C ARG A 30 -17.92 28.29 -41.57
N PRO A 31 -18.24 27.01 -41.32
CA PRO A 31 -17.27 25.94 -41.15
C PRO A 31 -16.68 25.49 -42.50
N PRO A 32 -15.45 24.96 -42.57
CA PRO A 32 -14.96 24.36 -43.79
C PRO A 32 -15.50 22.95 -43.95
N SER A 33 -16.42 22.79 -44.91
CA SER A 33 -16.67 21.54 -45.61
C SER A 33 -15.61 21.35 -46.71
N THR A 34 -14.82 20.28 -46.66
CA THR A 34 -14.16 19.68 -47.84
C THR A 34 -14.17 18.15 -47.63
N SER A 35 -15.12 17.46 -48.25
CA SER A 35 -14.92 16.67 -49.48
C SER A 35 -13.81 15.61 -49.37
N ARG A 36 -14.24 14.38 -49.07
CA ARG A 36 -13.54 13.13 -49.40
C ARG A 36 -13.16 13.07 -50.89
N PRO A 37 -12.03 12.44 -51.24
CA PRO A 37 -11.93 11.64 -52.45
C PRO A 37 -12.18 10.16 -52.10
N ALA A 38 -13.16 9.58 -52.76
CA ALA A 38 -13.36 8.14 -52.82
C ALA A 38 -12.16 7.50 -53.54
N MET A 39 -11.49 6.54 -52.89
CA MET A 39 -10.60 5.61 -53.58
C MET A 39 -11.23 4.21 -53.61
N ARG A 40 -11.24 3.68 -54.83
CA ARG A 40 -11.95 2.50 -55.30
C ARG A 40 -11.58 1.23 -54.52
N ARG A 41 -12.62 0.45 -54.19
CA ARG A 41 -12.54 -0.99 -53.98
C ARG A 41 -11.87 -1.66 -55.19
N ARG A 42 -10.80 -2.42 -54.93
CA ARG A 42 -10.39 -3.53 -55.80
C ARG A 42 -10.43 -4.82 -54.99
N THR A 43 -11.36 -5.67 -55.39
CA THR A 43 -11.56 -7.05 -54.98
C THR A 43 -10.56 -7.98 -55.68
N SER A 44 -10.05 -8.98 -54.95
CA SER A 44 -9.77 -10.39 -55.36
C SER A 44 -8.50 -10.96 -54.69
N PRO A 45 -8.31 -12.28 -54.59
CA PRO A 45 -9.21 -13.27 -54.00
C PRO A 45 -8.51 -14.16 -52.95
N ARG A 46 -9.32 -14.85 -52.12
CA ARG A 46 -8.89 -15.98 -51.25
C ARG A 46 -8.19 -17.07 -52.07
N PRO A 47 -7.27 -17.84 -51.43
CA PRO A 47 -7.20 -19.27 -51.66
C PRO A 47 -7.52 -20.09 -50.40
N ARG A 48 -8.01 -21.29 -50.69
CA ARG A 48 -8.60 -22.28 -49.79
C ARG A 48 -7.57 -22.97 -48.88
N ARG A 49 -8.11 -23.38 -47.72
CA ARG A 49 -7.71 -24.48 -46.83
C ARG A 49 -6.76 -25.52 -47.43
N ARG A 50 -5.69 -25.83 -46.69
CA ARG A 50 -5.23 -27.21 -46.46
C ARG A 50 -4.68 -27.38 -45.04
N SER A 51 -5.16 -28.43 -44.40
CA SER A 51 -4.76 -29.01 -43.12
C SER A 51 -3.32 -29.53 -43.15
N ALA A 52 -2.56 -29.33 -42.06
CA ALA A 52 -1.40 -30.16 -41.75
C ALA A 52 -1.27 -30.29 -40.23
N SER A 53 -1.38 -31.55 -39.79
CA SER A 53 -1.16 -32.07 -38.46
C SER A 53 0.32 -31.98 -38.07
N TRP A 54 0.61 -31.49 -36.87
CA TRP A 54 1.95 -31.59 -36.29
C TRP A 54 2.00 -32.81 -35.37
N ARG A 55 2.68 -33.86 -35.87
CA ARG A 55 3.06 -35.04 -35.10
C ARG A 55 4.25 -34.71 -34.20
N ARG A 56 4.18 -35.23 -32.97
CA ARG A 56 5.27 -35.34 -32.01
C ARG A 56 6.42 -36.15 -32.62
N SER A 57 7.65 -35.66 -32.49
CA SER A 57 8.85 -36.48 -32.68
C SER A 57 9.54 -36.64 -31.33
N LEU A 58 9.47 -37.87 -30.81
CA LEU A 58 10.26 -38.38 -29.70
C LEU A 58 11.53 -38.96 -30.31
N ILE A 59 12.69 -38.45 -29.94
CA ILE A 59 13.98 -39.08 -30.22
C ILE A 59 14.38 -39.84 -28.95
N SER A 60 14.10 -41.14 -28.98
CA SER A 60 14.70 -42.16 -28.11
C SER A 60 15.87 -42.75 -28.89
N CYS A 61 17.07 -42.73 -28.30
CA CYS A 61 18.20 -43.51 -28.81
C CYS A 61 18.70 -44.43 -27.70
N CYS A 62 18.41 -45.71 -27.89
CA CYS A 62 18.86 -46.84 -27.11
C CYS A 62 20.33 -47.16 -27.43
N TRP A 63 21.16 -47.42 -26.42
CA TRP A 63 22.42 -48.14 -26.60
C TRP A 63 22.63 -49.10 -25.43
N THR A 64 22.70 -50.39 -25.76
CA THR A 64 23.03 -51.50 -24.86
C THR A 64 24.47 -51.97 -25.09
N THR A 65 25.19 -52.06 -23.97
CA THR A 65 26.19 -53.06 -23.55
C THR A 65 27.51 -53.33 -24.30
N ASN A 66 28.57 -53.26 -23.47
CA ASN A 66 29.78 -54.09 -23.38
C ASN A 66 30.87 -53.99 -24.47
N CYS A 67 32.00 -53.37 -24.08
CA CYS A 67 33.34 -53.98 -24.14
C CYS A 67 34.35 -53.17 -23.30
N SER A 68 35.16 -53.87 -22.51
CA SER A 68 36.43 -53.45 -21.88
C SER A 68 37.24 -54.76 -21.66
N PRO A 69 38.57 -54.76 -21.42
CA PRO A 69 39.49 -53.63 -21.17
C PRO A 69 40.85 -53.72 -21.92
N ASP A 70 41.62 -52.62 -21.95
CA ASP A 70 43.07 -52.70 -21.67
C ASP A 70 43.63 -51.37 -21.14
N TYR A 71 44.63 -51.48 -20.28
CA TYR A 71 45.09 -50.58 -19.25
C TYR A 71 46.27 -49.69 -19.71
N SER A 72 46.57 -48.70 -18.86
CA SER A 72 47.85 -47.96 -18.73
C SER A 72 47.96 -46.57 -19.39
N ARG A 73 47.43 -45.56 -18.68
CA ARG A 73 48.08 -44.24 -18.48
C ARG A 73 47.48 -43.56 -17.25
N ARG A 74 48.28 -43.40 -16.18
CA ARG A 74 47.86 -42.75 -14.92
C ARG A 74 47.60 -41.26 -15.14
N PRO A 75 46.42 -40.71 -14.81
CA PRO A 75 46.25 -39.26 -14.69
C PRO A 75 46.80 -38.79 -13.34
N ARG A 76 47.56 -37.69 -13.35
CA ARG A 76 47.93 -36.94 -12.14
C ARG A 76 46.65 -36.56 -11.39
N ARG A 77 46.57 -36.90 -10.10
CA ARG A 77 45.50 -36.40 -9.20
C ARG A 77 45.52 -34.87 -9.23
N PRO A 78 44.38 -34.19 -9.45
CA PRO A 78 44.30 -32.76 -9.16
C PRO A 78 44.49 -32.59 -7.65
N ARG A 79 45.35 -31.63 -7.27
CA ARG A 79 45.42 -31.16 -5.88
C ARG A 79 44.02 -30.69 -5.47
N PRO A 80 43.54 -30.98 -4.25
CA PRO A 80 42.31 -30.36 -3.77
C PRO A 80 42.53 -28.84 -3.81
N PRO A 81 41.54 -28.03 -4.22
CA PRO A 81 41.62 -26.60 -3.98
C PRO A 81 41.76 -26.43 -2.46
N ASN A 82 42.75 -25.64 -2.04
CA ASN A 82 42.79 -25.13 -0.68
C ASN A 82 41.54 -24.27 -0.49
N SER A 83 40.42 -24.87 -0.06
CA SER A 83 39.26 -24.14 0.42
C SER A 83 39.58 -23.64 1.82
N ARG A 84 40.45 -22.63 1.90
CA ARG A 84 40.29 -21.65 2.96
C ARG A 84 39.14 -20.79 2.47
N SER A 85 37.91 -21.11 2.91
CA SER A 85 36.84 -20.12 2.88
C SER A 85 37.34 -18.95 3.72
N HIS A 86 37.80 -17.88 3.07
CA HIS A 86 37.92 -16.61 3.74
C HIS A 86 36.49 -16.13 3.96
N HIS A 87 35.83 -16.66 4.99
CA HIS A 87 34.67 -15.99 5.53
C HIS A 87 35.11 -14.57 5.87
N MET A 88 34.32 -13.58 5.47
CA MET A 88 34.49 -12.20 5.91
C MET A 88 34.51 -12.16 7.44
N THR A 89 35.71 -12.17 8.01
CA THR A 89 35.94 -12.20 9.46
C THR A 89 36.28 -10.83 10.03
N ASN A 90 36.48 -9.82 9.18
CA ASN A 90 36.78 -8.46 9.59
C ASN A 90 35.66 -7.49 9.16
N TRP A 91 34.78 -7.15 10.10
CA TRP A 91 33.67 -6.22 9.90
C TRP A 91 34.10 -4.78 10.24
N ASP A 92 34.97 -4.22 9.40
CA ASP A 92 35.19 -2.77 9.45
C ASP A 92 34.00 -1.99 8.87
N ALA A 93 33.97 -0.68 9.10
CA ALA A 93 32.86 0.16 8.67
C ALA A 93 32.65 0.15 7.14
N ALA A 94 33.73 0.05 6.36
CA ALA A 94 33.63 0.01 4.90
C ALA A 94 33.01 -1.30 4.42
N THR A 95 33.46 -2.42 4.99
CA THR A 95 32.98 -3.76 4.71
C THR A 95 31.50 -3.91 5.06
N LEU A 96 31.11 -3.45 6.25
CA LEU A 96 29.71 -3.46 6.68
C LEU A 96 28.83 -2.65 5.72
N GLN A 97 29.26 -1.44 5.35
CA GLN A 97 28.50 -0.60 4.43
C GLN A 97 28.36 -1.23 3.04
N ILE A 98 29.42 -1.85 2.50
CA ILE A 98 29.35 -2.55 1.21
C ILE A 98 28.35 -3.71 1.27
N VAL A 99 28.41 -4.54 2.31
CA VAL A 99 27.47 -5.66 2.47
C VAL A 99 26.04 -5.16 2.61
N TRP A 100 25.83 -4.15 3.45
CA TRP A 100 24.50 -3.61 3.72
C TRP A 100 23.88 -3.00 2.47
N GLN A 101 24.63 -2.20 1.71
CA GLN A 101 24.16 -1.64 0.43
C GLN A 101 23.85 -2.73 -0.60
N ARG A 102 24.64 -3.81 -0.65
CA ARG A 102 24.33 -4.97 -1.51
C ARG A 102 23.03 -5.66 -1.10
N LEU A 103 22.76 -5.81 0.20
CA LEU A 103 21.51 -6.37 0.70
C LEU A 103 20.32 -5.47 0.35
N ILE A 104 20.43 -4.15 0.56
CA ILE A 104 19.41 -3.17 0.17
C ILE A 104 19.11 -3.29 -1.33
N SER A 105 20.16 -3.37 -2.16
CA SER A 105 20.01 -3.55 -3.61
C SER A 105 19.24 -4.83 -3.98
N VAL A 106 19.26 -5.88 -3.17
CA VAL A 106 18.43 -7.06 -3.42
C VAL A 106 16.94 -6.71 -3.29
N ALA A 107 16.56 -5.99 -2.24
CA ALA A 107 15.18 -5.55 -2.05
C ALA A 107 14.73 -4.60 -3.17
N ASP A 108 15.61 -3.69 -3.62
CA ASP A 108 15.35 -2.80 -4.77
C ASP A 108 15.12 -3.58 -6.07
N GLU A 109 15.96 -4.59 -6.33
CA GLU A 109 15.82 -5.45 -7.51
C GLU A 109 14.53 -6.29 -7.47
N MET A 110 14.15 -6.80 -6.30
CA MET A 110 12.89 -7.51 -6.09
C MET A 110 11.70 -6.59 -6.40
N ALA A 111 11.68 -5.37 -5.84
CA ALA A 111 10.63 -4.39 -6.09
C ALA A 111 10.54 -4.02 -7.57
N ALA A 112 11.68 -3.86 -8.26
CA ALA A 112 11.71 -3.58 -9.69
C ALA A 112 11.12 -4.71 -10.55
N VAL A 113 11.29 -5.98 -10.15
CA VAL A 113 10.60 -7.11 -10.79
C VAL A 113 9.10 -7.02 -10.53
N LEU A 114 8.70 -6.91 -9.27
CA LEU A 114 7.30 -6.87 -8.86
C LEU A 114 6.52 -5.79 -9.64
N LEU A 115 7.03 -4.55 -9.68
CA LEU A 115 6.43 -3.45 -10.43
C LEU A 115 6.28 -3.72 -11.93
N ARG A 116 7.27 -4.38 -12.55
CA ARG A 116 7.29 -4.62 -13.99
C ARG A 116 6.44 -5.80 -14.42
N THR A 117 6.19 -6.75 -13.51
CA THR A 117 5.43 -7.97 -13.80
C THR A 117 4.04 -7.99 -13.21
N ALA A 118 3.67 -7.02 -12.37
CA ALA A 118 2.32 -6.87 -11.84
C ALA A 118 1.30 -6.55 -12.93
N PHE A 119 0.08 -7.05 -12.74
CA PHE A 119 -1.03 -6.95 -13.67
C PHE A 119 -1.97 -5.82 -13.27
N SER A 120 -2.17 -5.59 -11.97
CA SER A 120 -3.02 -4.51 -11.48
C SER A 120 -2.33 -3.14 -11.51
N SER A 121 -3.13 -2.09 -11.67
CA SER A 121 -2.64 -0.70 -11.54
C SER A 121 -2.28 -0.34 -10.10
N VAL A 122 -2.85 -1.02 -9.11
CA VAL A 122 -2.59 -0.77 -7.69
C VAL A 122 -1.09 -0.93 -7.41
N VAL A 123 -0.50 -2.01 -7.91
CA VAL A 123 0.95 -2.24 -7.79
C VAL A 123 1.71 -1.38 -8.80
N ARG A 124 1.35 -1.44 -10.09
CA ARG A 124 2.16 -0.84 -11.17
C ARG A 124 2.18 0.68 -11.19
N GLU A 125 1.04 1.31 -10.91
CA GLU A 125 0.86 2.76 -10.98
C GLU A 125 0.87 3.38 -9.58
N SER A 126 0.21 2.73 -8.61
CA SER A 126 0.08 3.28 -7.26
C SER A 126 1.25 2.92 -6.33
N ASN A 127 2.12 1.97 -6.70
CA ASN A 127 3.27 1.50 -5.91
C ASN A 127 2.91 0.90 -4.54
N ASP A 128 1.75 0.25 -4.42
CA ASP A 128 1.33 -0.40 -3.18
C ASP A 128 1.97 -1.79 -3.03
N LEU A 129 3.22 -1.79 -2.54
CA LEU A 129 4.04 -2.99 -2.38
C LEU A 129 5.09 -2.84 -1.28
N ALA A 130 5.66 -3.98 -0.89
CA ALA A 130 6.92 -4.05 -0.15
C ALA A 130 7.78 -5.22 -0.61
N CYS A 131 9.09 -5.11 -0.39
CA CYS A 131 10.05 -6.19 -0.54
C CYS A 131 11.03 -6.14 0.63
N ALA A 132 11.37 -7.31 1.18
CA ALA A 132 12.24 -7.41 2.33
C ALA A 132 13.12 -8.67 2.28
N VAL A 133 14.28 -8.58 2.93
CA VAL A 133 15.11 -9.72 3.30
C VAL A 133 15.07 -9.83 4.82
N LEU A 134 14.94 -11.06 5.31
CA LEU A 134 14.83 -11.37 6.72
C LEU A 134 15.87 -12.42 7.13
N THR A 135 16.22 -12.44 8.41
CA THR A 135 17.10 -13.47 9.00
C THR A 135 16.41 -14.84 8.97
N ALA A 136 17.13 -15.92 9.27
CA ALA A 136 16.55 -17.27 9.38
C ALA A 136 15.35 -17.34 10.36
N ASP A 137 15.40 -16.56 11.43
CA ASP A 137 14.37 -16.46 12.46
C ASP A 137 13.22 -15.50 12.09
N GLY A 138 13.28 -14.86 10.92
CA GLY A 138 12.24 -13.96 10.42
C GLY A 138 12.34 -12.51 10.89
N ASP A 139 13.49 -12.09 11.42
CA ASP A 139 13.72 -10.68 11.78
C ASP A 139 14.04 -9.84 10.55
N LEU A 140 13.54 -8.60 10.52
CA LEU A 140 13.77 -7.71 9.37
C LEU A 140 15.25 -7.34 9.26
N LEU A 141 15.88 -7.69 8.14
CA LEU A 141 17.28 -7.34 7.86
C LEU A 141 17.38 -6.09 7.00
N VAL A 142 16.68 -6.07 5.86
CA VAL A 142 16.56 -4.90 4.99
C VAL A 142 15.18 -4.88 4.35
N GLU A 143 14.72 -3.67 4.06
CA GLU A 143 13.46 -3.40 3.37
C GLU A 143 13.73 -2.48 2.18
N TYR A 144 12.93 -2.63 1.12
CA TYR A 144 12.89 -1.68 0.01
C TYR A 144 12.53 -0.28 0.54
N GLY A 145 13.39 0.72 0.27
CA GLY A 145 13.25 2.06 0.87
C GLY A 145 12.00 2.84 0.43
N ARG A 146 11.25 2.33 -0.56
CA ARG A 146 9.96 2.88 -0.98
C ARG A 146 8.82 1.86 -0.81
N SER A 147 8.97 0.90 0.11
CA SER A 147 7.84 0.10 0.59
C SER A 147 6.77 1.00 1.21
N VAL A 148 5.51 0.60 1.13
CA VAL A 148 4.46 1.32 1.87
C VAL A 148 4.79 1.25 3.37
N PRO A 149 4.83 2.40 4.07
CA PRO A 149 5.30 2.46 5.46
C PRO A 149 4.58 1.56 6.47
N VAL A 150 3.35 1.15 6.19
CA VAL A 150 2.63 0.18 7.04
C VAL A 150 3.36 -1.17 7.10
N PHE A 151 4.07 -1.54 6.02
CA PHE A 151 4.82 -2.80 5.96
C PHE A 151 6.07 -2.78 6.83
N THR A 152 6.56 -1.58 7.16
CA THR A 152 7.63 -1.35 8.14
C THR A 152 7.18 -1.79 9.53
N GLY A 153 7.36 -3.07 9.81
CA GLY A 153 7.03 -3.68 11.09
C GLY A 153 5.90 -4.69 11.07
N THR A 154 5.18 -4.86 9.96
CA THR A 154 4.22 -5.97 9.79
C THR A 154 4.88 -7.17 9.13
N VAL A 155 5.72 -6.97 8.09
CA VAL A 155 6.33 -8.06 7.30
C VAL A 155 7.06 -9.11 8.15
N ALA A 156 7.90 -8.68 9.09
CA ALA A 156 8.64 -9.59 9.97
C ALA A 156 7.70 -10.37 10.91
N GLY A 157 6.66 -9.71 11.43
CA GLY A 157 5.63 -10.37 12.22
C GLY A 157 4.90 -11.45 11.42
N THR A 158 4.48 -11.13 10.19
CA THR A 158 3.79 -12.07 9.30
C THR A 158 4.67 -13.27 8.96
N VAL A 159 5.93 -13.04 8.61
CA VAL A 159 6.87 -14.13 8.29
C VAL A 159 7.12 -15.01 9.50
N ARG A 160 7.36 -14.44 10.69
CA ARG A 160 7.54 -15.24 11.93
C ARG A 160 6.31 -16.09 12.26
N ASN A 161 5.11 -15.55 12.09
CA ASN A 161 3.88 -16.30 12.31
C ASN A 161 3.73 -17.44 11.28
N MET A 162 4.07 -17.21 10.01
CA MET A 162 4.09 -18.29 9.01
C MET A 162 5.14 -19.37 9.32
N ILE A 163 6.34 -18.99 9.76
CA ILE A 163 7.39 -19.94 10.19
C ILE A 163 6.88 -20.80 11.35
N THR A 164 6.22 -20.16 12.33
CA THR A 164 5.66 -20.85 13.51
C THR A 164 4.55 -21.82 13.13
N GLU A 165 3.64 -21.40 12.24
CA GLU A 165 2.51 -22.21 11.79
C GLU A 165 2.96 -23.46 11.02
N PHE A 166 3.93 -23.30 10.12
CA PHE A 166 4.43 -24.41 9.31
C PHE A 166 5.39 -25.32 10.07
N GLY A 167 6.23 -24.78 10.96
CA GLY A 167 7.41 -25.46 11.44
C GLY A 167 8.50 -25.53 10.37
N VAL A 168 9.73 -25.16 10.72
CA VAL A 168 10.86 -25.10 9.77
C VAL A 168 11.16 -26.45 9.11
N GLU A 169 10.81 -27.56 9.76
CA GLU A 169 10.96 -28.92 9.26
C GLU A 169 10.01 -29.27 8.09
N ASN A 170 8.91 -28.53 7.94
CA ASN A 170 7.93 -28.72 6.85
C ASN A 170 8.18 -27.78 5.66
N ILE A 171 9.25 -26.99 5.74
CA ILE A 171 9.67 -26.01 4.73
C ILE A 171 10.89 -26.55 4.01
N GLY A 172 10.81 -26.63 2.68
CA GLY A 172 11.87 -27.13 1.81
C GLY A 172 12.35 -26.11 0.78
N PRO A 173 13.50 -26.36 0.13
CA PRO A 173 13.97 -25.54 -0.98
C PRO A 173 12.93 -25.46 -2.11
N GLY A 174 12.66 -24.23 -2.58
CA GLY A 174 11.70 -23.99 -3.66
C GLY A 174 10.25 -23.80 -3.19
N ASP A 175 9.98 -23.86 -1.89
CA ASP A 175 8.68 -23.53 -1.33
C ASP A 175 8.42 -22.01 -1.37
N VAL A 176 7.16 -21.63 -1.55
CA VAL A 176 6.69 -20.24 -1.32
C VAL A 176 5.47 -20.32 -0.44
N ILE A 177 5.59 -19.81 0.79
CA ILE A 177 4.49 -19.70 1.75
C ILE A 177 3.85 -18.32 1.63
N ALA A 178 2.52 -18.24 1.73
CA ALA A 178 1.83 -16.97 1.67
C ALA A 178 0.53 -16.97 2.47
N THR A 179 0.08 -15.76 2.81
CA THR A 179 -1.19 -15.48 3.46
C THR A 179 -1.59 -14.02 3.21
N ASN A 180 -2.89 -13.74 3.24
CA ASN A 180 -3.44 -12.39 3.35
C ASN A 180 -4.22 -12.19 4.67
N ASP A 181 -4.13 -13.15 5.60
CA ASP A 181 -4.87 -13.13 6.85
C ASP A 181 -4.32 -12.02 7.78
N PRO A 182 -5.13 -11.00 8.15
CA PRO A 182 -4.69 -9.90 8.99
C PRO A 182 -4.28 -10.37 10.40
N TRP A 183 -4.84 -11.50 10.85
CA TRP A 183 -4.57 -12.05 12.17
C TRP A 183 -3.28 -12.86 12.23
N PHE A 184 -2.69 -13.14 11.06
CA PHE A 184 -1.30 -13.59 10.95
C PHE A 184 -0.30 -12.44 10.81
N GLY A 185 -0.75 -11.19 10.78
CA GLY A 185 0.12 -10.01 10.73
C GLY A 185 0.00 -9.18 9.45
N ASN A 186 -0.80 -9.59 8.46
CA ASN A 186 -1.14 -8.71 7.35
C ASN A 186 -1.98 -7.52 7.82
N THR A 187 -2.00 -6.49 6.98
CA THR A 187 -2.67 -5.21 7.20
C THR A 187 -4.19 -5.31 7.02
N HIS A 188 -4.63 -5.92 5.93
CA HIS A 188 -6.01 -6.22 5.54
C HIS A 188 -6.02 -7.29 4.43
N LEU A 189 -7.20 -7.83 4.09
CA LEU A 189 -7.33 -8.94 3.14
C LEU A 189 -6.75 -8.70 1.72
N PRO A 190 -6.78 -7.49 1.15
CA PRO A 190 -6.17 -7.27 -0.16
C PRO A 190 -4.64 -7.42 -0.19
N ASP A 191 -3.97 -7.26 0.95
CA ASP A 191 -2.51 -7.37 1.03
C ASP A 191 -2.07 -8.82 1.15
N PHE A 192 -1.40 -9.33 0.11
CA PHE A 192 -0.82 -10.66 0.09
C PHE A 192 0.66 -10.61 0.43
N THR A 193 1.03 -11.26 1.54
CA THR A 193 2.44 -11.48 1.88
C THR A 193 2.87 -12.86 1.41
N ALA A 194 3.94 -12.92 0.61
CA ALA A 194 4.61 -14.16 0.21
C ALA A 194 6.05 -14.20 0.73
N ALA A 195 6.46 -15.31 1.33
CA ALA A 195 7.79 -15.54 1.84
C ALA A 195 8.43 -16.80 1.21
N THR A 196 9.72 -16.72 0.95
CA THR A 196 10.50 -17.80 0.30
C THR A 196 11.81 -18.01 1.06
N PRO A 197 12.08 -19.25 1.53
CA PRO A 197 13.27 -19.56 2.29
C PRO A 197 14.51 -19.58 1.39
N VAL A 198 15.64 -19.11 1.92
CA VAL A 198 16.96 -19.25 1.31
C VAL A 198 17.72 -20.32 2.09
N PHE A 199 18.22 -21.34 1.38
CA PHE A 199 18.91 -22.47 1.98
C PHE A 199 20.42 -22.41 1.76
N ARG A 200 21.18 -22.88 2.77
CA ARG A 200 22.60 -23.22 2.68
C ARG A 200 22.83 -24.50 3.45
N ASP A 201 23.51 -25.47 2.84
CA ASP A 201 23.90 -26.73 3.49
C ASP A 201 22.73 -27.48 4.18
N GLY A 202 21.53 -27.39 3.60
CA GLY A 202 20.32 -28.04 4.12
C GLY A 202 19.57 -27.27 5.22
N ALA A 203 20.06 -26.10 5.62
CA ALA A 203 19.40 -25.24 6.62
C ALA A 203 18.90 -23.93 5.99
N VAL A 204 17.81 -23.38 6.55
CA VAL A 204 17.34 -22.03 6.21
C VAL A 204 18.30 -21.01 6.84
N VAL A 205 18.81 -20.09 6.04
CA VAL A 205 19.75 -19.03 6.49
C VAL A 205 19.19 -17.62 6.36
N ALA A 206 18.14 -17.45 5.56
CA ALA A 206 17.44 -16.19 5.37
C ALA A 206 16.06 -16.45 4.77
N TRP A 207 15.22 -15.42 4.78
CA TRP A 207 13.99 -15.37 4.00
C TRP A 207 14.01 -14.16 3.09
N VAL A 208 13.34 -14.27 1.95
CA VAL A 208 12.93 -13.11 1.17
C VAL A 208 11.42 -13.04 1.17
N ALA A 209 10.88 -11.83 1.31
CA ALA A 209 9.45 -11.61 1.34
C ALA A 209 9.06 -10.45 0.42
N SER A 210 7.87 -10.57 -0.14
CA SER A 210 7.24 -9.54 -0.96
C SER A 210 5.78 -9.41 -0.55
N ILE A 211 5.27 -8.19 -0.58
CA ILE A 211 3.87 -7.86 -0.31
C ILE A 211 3.35 -7.04 -1.48
N CYS A 212 2.10 -7.29 -1.88
CA CYS A 212 1.39 -6.39 -2.77
C CYS A 212 -0.10 -6.39 -2.46
N HIS A 213 -0.74 -5.25 -2.71
CA HIS A 213 -2.17 -5.11 -2.66
C HIS A 213 -2.79 -5.64 -3.97
N VAL A 214 -3.55 -6.73 -3.91
CA VAL A 214 -4.25 -7.26 -5.09
C VAL A 214 -5.50 -6.43 -5.40
N SER A 215 -5.93 -6.42 -6.66
CA SER A 215 -7.03 -5.56 -7.13
C SER A 215 -8.43 -5.94 -6.61
N ASP A 216 -8.61 -7.17 -6.12
CA ASP A 216 -9.89 -7.65 -5.59
C ASP A 216 -9.68 -8.90 -4.72
N ILE A 217 -10.45 -9.00 -3.65
CA ILE A 217 -10.45 -10.17 -2.75
C ILE A 217 -11.85 -10.79 -2.54
N GLY A 218 -12.81 -10.47 -3.41
CA GLY A 218 -14.19 -10.91 -3.22
C GLY A 218 -14.95 -10.05 -2.20
N GLY A 219 -15.84 -10.68 -1.44
CA GLY A 219 -16.59 -10.03 -0.35
C GLY A 219 -17.43 -8.81 -0.77
N THR A 220 -17.69 -7.93 0.19
CA THR A 220 -18.29 -6.61 -0.03
C THR A 220 -17.35 -5.64 -0.75
N SER A 221 -16.08 -6.04 -0.92
CA SER A 221 -14.90 -5.29 -1.40
C SER A 221 -14.62 -4.05 -0.57
N GLU A 222 -13.45 -4.01 0.09
CA GLU A 222 -12.76 -2.84 0.66
C GLU A 222 -13.65 -1.68 1.13
N GLY A 223 -14.78 -2.01 1.71
CA GLY A 223 -15.78 -1.06 2.10
C GLY A 223 -15.70 -0.92 3.59
N ALA A 224 -15.53 0.30 4.08
CA ALA A 224 -15.54 0.57 5.51
C ALA A 224 -16.87 0.17 6.20
N PHE A 225 -17.90 -0.25 5.45
CA PHE A 225 -19.22 -0.66 5.93
C PHE A 225 -19.37 -2.16 6.24
N ALA A 226 -18.34 -2.99 6.00
CA ALA A 226 -18.35 -4.39 6.44
C ALA A 226 -18.36 -4.45 7.97
N GLN A 227 -19.13 -5.37 8.56
CA GLN A 227 -19.25 -5.50 10.03
C GLN A 227 -18.34 -6.56 10.63
N ASP A 228 -18.01 -7.59 9.86
CA ASP A 228 -17.05 -8.62 10.24
C ASP A 228 -16.08 -8.93 9.10
N ILE A 229 -14.98 -9.60 9.43
CA ILE A 229 -13.94 -9.98 8.48
C ILE A 229 -14.45 -10.91 7.37
N TYR A 230 -15.53 -11.67 7.61
CA TYR A 230 -16.08 -12.62 6.65
C TYR A 230 -16.86 -11.93 5.53
N GLU A 231 -17.39 -10.74 5.80
CA GLU A 231 -17.98 -9.87 4.78
C GLU A 231 -16.91 -9.26 3.87
N GLU A 232 -15.68 -9.04 4.35
CA GLU A 232 -14.64 -8.31 3.62
C GLU A 232 -14.09 -9.08 2.42
N GLY A 233 -14.06 -10.42 2.51
CA GLY A 233 -13.72 -11.28 1.38
C GLY A 233 -12.95 -12.53 1.74
N PHE A 234 -12.17 -13.00 0.78
CA PHE A 234 -11.45 -14.25 0.87
C PHE A 234 -10.23 -14.13 1.79
N CYS A 235 -10.30 -14.78 2.96
CA CYS A 235 -9.17 -14.92 3.87
C CYS A 235 -8.45 -16.24 3.61
N LEU A 236 -7.18 -16.16 3.23
CA LEU A 236 -6.28 -17.27 2.98
C LEU A 236 -5.36 -17.45 4.21
N PRO A 237 -5.52 -18.52 4.98
CA PRO A 237 -4.56 -18.85 6.03
C PRO A 237 -3.17 -19.13 5.43
N PRO A 238 -2.10 -19.24 6.22
CA PRO A 238 -0.80 -19.63 5.70
C PRO A 238 -0.85 -20.92 4.88
N VAL A 239 -0.51 -20.84 3.59
CA VAL A 239 -0.47 -21.97 2.65
C VAL A 239 0.79 -21.92 1.81
N LYS A 240 1.21 -23.07 1.27
CA LYS A 240 2.19 -23.12 0.18
C LYS A 240 1.54 -22.76 -1.15
N LEU A 241 1.91 -21.61 -1.72
CA LEU A 241 1.59 -21.24 -3.11
C LEU A 241 2.43 -22.04 -4.11
N VAL A 242 3.66 -22.38 -3.72
CA VAL A 242 4.58 -23.24 -4.45
C VAL A 242 5.12 -24.27 -3.47
N ASP A 243 5.09 -25.55 -3.85
CA ASP A 243 5.60 -26.67 -3.06
C ASP A 243 6.70 -27.37 -3.86
N ALA A 244 7.93 -27.36 -3.33
CA ALA A 244 9.14 -27.87 -3.98
C ALA A 244 9.31 -27.38 -5.44
N GLY A 245 9.04 -26.10 -5.70
CA GLY A 245 9.13 -25.49 -7.02
C GLY A 245 7.93 -25.73 -7.95
N ALA A 246 6.90 -26.47 -7.52
CA ALA A 246 5.67 -26.69 -8.28
C ALA A 246 4.51 -25.80 -7.76
N PRO A 247 3.86 -25.00 -8.63
CA PRO A 247 2.71 -24.19 -8.21
C PRO A 247 1.54 -25.03 -7.67
N ASN A 248 0.94 -24.58 -6.57
CA ASN A 248 -0.20 -25.24 -5.96
C ASN A 248 -1.50 -24.94 -6.74
N ALA A 249 -1.84 -25.82 -7.68
CA ALA A 249 -3.00 -25.65 -8.56
C ALA A 249 -4.34 -25.57 -7.81
N LEU A 250 -4.46 -26.21 -6.64
CA LEU A 250 -5.69 -26.18 -5.85
C LEU A 250 -5.91 -24.80 -5.23
N VAL A 251 -4.88 -24.25 -4.57
CA VAL A 251 -4.95 -22.90 -3.97
C VAL A 251 -5.26 -21.86 -5.04
N ARG A 252 -4.56 -21.92 -6.19
CA ARG A 252 -4.83 -21.01 -7.33
C ARG A 252 -6.27 -21.11 -7.82
N LYS A 253 -6.83 -22.32 -7.93
CA LYS A 253 -8.22 -22.53 -8.36
C LYS A 253 -9.23 -21.99 -7.36
N ILE A 254 -8.97 -22.15 -6.06
CA ILE A 254 -9.83 -21.61 -5.00
C ILE A 254 -9.78 -20.09 -5.03
N LEU A 255 -8.60 -19.48 -5.06
CA LEU A 255 -8.44 -18.03 -5.12
C LEU A 255 -9.15 -17.43 -6.33
N ALA A 256 -8.89 -17.97 -7.54
CA ALA A 256 -9.50 -17.50 -8.77
C ALA A 256 -11.03 -17.55 -8.78
N ARG A 257 -11.63 -18.45 -8.01
CA ARG A 257 -13.08 -18.59 -7.92
C ARG A 257 -13.73 -17.56 -7.00
N ASN A 258 -12.97 -17.01 -6.05
CA ASN A 258 -13.48 -16.12 -5.01
C ASN A 258 -13.24 -14.63 -5.32
N VAL A 259 -12.66 -14.32 -6.48
CA VAL A 259 -12.38 -12.94 -6.92
C VAL A 259 -13.07 -12.64 -8.24
N ARG A 260 -13.34 -11.36 -8.49
CA ARG A 260 -14.01 -10.79 -9.67
C ARG A 260 -13.10 -10.71 -10.88
N VAL A 261 -11.81 -10.44 -10.66
CA VAL A 261 -10.79 -10.21 -11.69
C VAL A 261 -9.63 -11.22 -11.55
N PRO A 262 -9.88 -12.53 -11.74
CA PRO A 262 -8.92 -13.59 -11.43
C PRO A 262 -7.61 -13.47 -12.21
N ASP A 263 -7.64 -13.02 -13.46
CA ASP A 263 -6.42 -12.85 -14.26
C ASP A 263 -5.49 -11.78 -13.68
N GLN A 264 -6.04 -10.70 -13.11
CA GLN A 264 -5.24 -9.67 -12.44
C GLN A 264 -4.68 -10.19 -11.12
N VAL A 265 -5.55 -10.76 -10.27
CA VAL A 265 -5.15 -11.26 -8.95
C VAL A 265 -4.10 -12.37 -9.07
N LEU A 266 -4.33 -13.37 -9.91
CA LEU A 266 -3.35 -14.45 -10.10
C LEU A 266 -2.05 -13.94 -10.76
N GLY A 267 -2.14 -12.94 -11.64
CA GLY A 267 -0.97 -12.28 -12.23
C GLY A 267 -0.11 -11.57 -11.20
N ASP A 268 -0.72 -10.87 -10.24
CA ASP A 268 -0.02 -10.22 -9.13
C ASP A 268 0.60 -11.26 -8.18
N ILE A 269 -0.09 -12.37 -7.90
CA ILE A 269 0.49 -13.49 -7.14
C ILE A 269 1.72 -14.08 -7.86
N ASP A 270 1.66 -14.26 -9.17
CA ASP A 270 2.81 -14.74 -9.96
C ASP A 270 3.96 -13.71 -9.93
N ALA A 271 3.65 -12.41 -9.87
CA ALA A 271 4.65 -11.34 -9.72
C ALA A 271 5.35 -11.38 -8.35
N LEU A 272 4.63 -11.66 -7.25
CA LEU A 272 5.22 -11.89 -5.92
C LEU A 272 6.22 -13.06 -5.95
N ILE A 273 5.80 -14.20 -6.54
CA ILE A 273 6.65 -15.39 -6.68
C ILE A 273 7.91 -15.07 -7.51
N ALA A 274 7.76 -14.30 -8.60
CA ALA A 274 8.88 -13.90 -9.45
C ALA A 274 9.88 -12.99 -8.73
N ALA A 275 9.39 -12.02 -7.95
CA ALA A 275 10.21 -11.12 -7.13
C ALA A 275 11.02 -11.92 -6.09
N ASN A 276 10.35 -12.78 -5.32
CA ASN A 276 11.02 -13.64 -4.33
C ASN A 276 12.03 -14.59 -4.98
N SER A 277 11.71 -15.17 -6.14
CA SER A 277 12.64 -16.02 -6.87
C SER A 277 13.93 -15.27 -7.25
N LEU A 278 13.85 -13.99 -7.61
CA LEU A 278 15.04 -13.15 -7.82
C LEU A 278 15.80 -12.92 -6.51
N GLY A 279 15.11 -12.57 -5.43
CA GLY A 279 15.69 -12.39 -4.10
C GLY A 279 16.50 -13.59 -3.66
N VAL A 280 15.92 -14.81 -3.73
CA VAL A 280 16.60 -16.06 -3.40
C VAL A 280 17.88 -16.22 -4.22
N ARG A 281 17.83 -15.98 -5.55
CA ARG A 281 19.02 -16.10 -6.40
C ARG A 281 20.12 -15.12 -6.01
N ARG A 282 19.77 -13.88 -5.68
CA ARG A 282 20.73 -12.85 -5.27
C ARG A 282 21.39 -13.16 -3.95
N ILE A 283 20.61 -13.51 -2.92
CA ILE A 283 21.15 -13.87 -1.60
C ILE A 283 22.01 -15.14 -1.71
N THR A 284 21.54 -16.17 -2.43
CA THR A 284 22.33 -17.39 -2.68
C THR A 284 23.67 -17.07 -3.35
N ALA A 285 23.69 -16.18 -4.35
CA ALA A 285 24.94 -15.77 -5.00
C ALA A 285 25.88 -15.00 -4.06
N MET A 286 25.34 -14.18 -3.13
CA MET A 286 26.15 -13.48 -2.12
C MET A 286 26.78 -14.46 -1.13
N ILE A 287 26.05 -15.51 -0.75
CA ILE A 287 26.53 -16.58 0.13
C ILE A 287 27.61 -17.44 -0.55
N ALA A 288 27.44 -17.73 -1.84
CA ALA A 288 28.32 -18.61 -2.61
C ALA A 288 29.55 -17.91 -3.22
N GLY A 289 29.57 -16.56 -3.21
CA GLY A 289 30.67 -15.77 -3.78
C GLY A 289 32.00 -15.96 -3.05
N ASP A 290 33.07 -15.41 -3.63
CA ASP A 290 34.46 -15.65 -3.22
C ASP A 290 34.74 -15.35 -1.74
N ASP A 291 34.06 -14.34 -1.16
CA ASP A 291 34.20 -13.94 0.25
C ASP A 291 33.18 -14.60 1.21
N GLY A 292 32.23 -15.36 0.65
CA GLY A 292 31.19 -16.13 1.36
C GLY A 292 30.47 -15.39 2.49
N LEU A 293 29.38 -14.67 2.17
CA LEU A 293 28.63 -13.90 3.15
C LEU A 293 27.97 -14.79 4.23
N ASP A 294 28.21 -14.45 5.49
CA ASP A 294 27.43 -14.93 6.63
C ASP A 294 26.29 -13.94 6.90
N ILE A 295 25.05 -14.34 6.57
CA ILE A 295 23.87 -13.50 6.74
C ILE A 295 23.59 -13.23 8.23
N SER A 296 23.85 -14.20 9.10
CA SER A 296 23.57 -14.06 10.53
C SER A 296 24.47 -13.02 11.17
N GLU A 297 25.76 -13.05 10.83
CA GLU A 297 26.74 -12.07 11.31
C GLU A 297 26.47 -10.69 10.70
N ALA A 298 26.15 -10.61 9.40
CA ALA A 298 25.77 -9.35 8.76
C ALA A 298 24.56 -8.70 9.48
N ALA A 299 23.54 -9.49 9.78
CA ALA A 299 22.36 -9.03 10.50
C ALA A 299 22.71 -8.54 11.91
N ALA A 300 23.56 -9.26 12.65
CA ALA A 300 23.99 -8.85 13.99
C ALA A 300 24.75 -7.52 13.97
N GLN A 301 25.63 -7.30 12.99
CA GLN A 301 26.39 -6.06 12.85
C GLN A 301 25.51 -4.88 12.43
N ILE A 302 24.62 -5.07 11.45
CA ILE A 302 23.65 -4.05 11.02
C ILE A 302 22.75 -3.66 12.20
N ALA A 303 22.15 -4.65 12.87
CA ALA A 303 21.25 -4.41 14.00
C ALA A 303 21.95 -3.68 15.14
N ARG A 304 23.23 -3.98 15.42
CA ARG A 304 24.00 -3.27 16.45
C ARG A 304 24.16 -1.78 16.13
N VAL A 305 24.47 -1.45 14.88
CA VAL A 305 24.66 -0.07 14.44
C VAL A 305 23.35 0.72 14.51
N THR A 306 22.26 0.12 14.05
CA THR A 306 20.95 0.78 14.00
C THR A 306 20.30 0.90 15.37
N GLU A 307 20.43 -0.12 16.22
CA GLU A 307 20.02 -0.06 17.62
C GLU A 307 20.75 1.06 18.36
N LYS A 308 22.08 1.16 18.18
CA LYS A 308 22.87 2.23 18.78
C LYS A 308 22.38 3.61 18.32
N ALA A 309 22.16 3.80 17.01
CA ALA A 309 21.70 5.07 16.46
C ALA A 309 20.33 5.47 17.01
N MET A 310 19.39 4.52 17.11
CA MET A 310 18.08 4.76 17.71
C MET A 310 18.19 5.13 19.19
N ARG A 311 18.91 4.33 19.99
CA ARG A 311 19.13 4.60 21.42
C ARG A 311 19.80 5.96 21.65
N ASP A 312 20.79 6.32 20.84
CA ASP A 312 21.46 7.62 20.89
C ASP A 312 20.48 8.78 20.62
N SER A 313 19.51 8.60 19.70
CA SER A 313 18.47 9.61 19.47
C SER A 313 17.46 9.67 20.60
N ILE A 314 17.10 8.53 21.22
CA ILE A 314 16.16 8.49 22.35
C ILE A 314 16.72 9.26 23.54
N ARG A 315 18.03 9.13 23.84
CA ARG A 315 18.69 9.88 24.92
C ARG A 315 18.62 11.40 24.78
N GLN A 316 18.27 11.93 23.61
CA GLN A 316 18.09 13.36 23.40
C GLN A 316 16.72 13.86 23.88
N ILE A 317 15.77 12.95 24.12
CA ILE A 317 14.47 13.24 24.68
C ILE A 317 14.59 13.22 26.20
N PRO A 318 14.11 14.27 26.92
CA PRO A 318 14.06 14.22 28.37
C PRO A 318 13.19 13.06 28.86
N ASP A 319 13.65 12.36 29.90
CA ASP A 319 12.84 11.36 30.58
C ASP A 319 11.51 11.97 31.05
N GLY A 320 10.42 11.24 30.83
CA GLY A 320 9.09 11.74 31.10
C GLY A 320 7.98 10.99 30.38
N SER A 321 6.77 11.51 30.51
CA SER A 321 5.57 10.98 29.90
C SER A 321 4.90 12.07 29.07
N TYR A 322 4.63 11.77 27.80
CA TYR A 322 4.13 12.72 26.82
C TYR A 322 2.83 12.19 26.20
N THR A 323 1.70 12.83 26.50
CA THR A 323 0.38 12.39 26.05
C THR A 323 -0.20 13.32 24.98
N ALA A 324 -0.78 12.75 23.93
CA ALA A 324 -1.54 13.49 22.94
C ALA A 324 -2.71 12.67 22.38
N GLN A 325 -3.62 13.36 21.70
CA GLN A 325 -4.81 12.78 21.11
C GLN A 325 -5.09 13.39 19.74
N VAL A 326 -5.76 12.62 18.87
CA VAL A 326 -6.28 13.09 17.59
C VAL A 326 -7.65 12.49 17.31
N GLU A 327 -8.53 13.29 16.72
CA GLU A 327 -9.89 12.89 16.34
C GLU A 327 -9.96 12.47 14.87
N LEU A 328 -10.89 11.56 14.59
CA LEU A 328 -11.25 10.99 13.30
C LEU A 328 -12.76 11.02 13.15
N ASP A 329 -13.28 11.03 11.92
CA ASP A 329 -14.74 11.08 11.72
C ASP A 329 -15.42 9.77 12.17
N GLY A 330 -14.67 8.67 12.16
CA GLY A 330 -15.21 7.34 12.42
C GLY A 330 -16.22 6.90 11.35
N PHE A 331 -17.00 5.86 11.65
CA PHE A 331 -18.06 5.36 10.78
C PHE A 331 -19.44 5.59 11.39
N GLU A 332 -19.68 5.03 12.57
CA GLU A 332 -20.92 5.19 13.33
C GLU A 332 -20.94 6.46 14.18
N GLU A 333 -19.76 6.86 14.67
CA GLU A 333 -19.53 8.03 15.52
C GLU A 333 -18.06 8.44 15.42
N PRO A 334 -17.71 9.70 15.75
CA PRO A 334 -16.32 10.13 15.83
C PRO A 334 -15.47 9.23 16.72
N LYS A 335 -14.23 8.97 16.28
CA LYS A 335 -13.27 8.13 17.02
C LYS A 335 -12.03 8.93 17.41
N GLN A 336 -11.38 8.51 18.48
CA GLN A 336 -10.20 9.16 19.02
C GLN A 336 -9.06 8.16 19.18
N ILE A 337 -7.86 8.59 18.79
CA ILE A 337 -6.62 7.90 19.12
C ILE A 337 -5.92 8.69 20.22
N THR A 338 -5.57 8.00 21.31
CA THR A 338 -4.78 8.53 22.42
C THR A 338 -3.45 7.81 22.43
N VAL A 339 -2.36 8.55 22.62
CA VAL A 339 -1.04 7.97 22.83
C VAL A 339 -0.35 8.62 24.01
N THR A 340 0.34 7.81 24.81
CA THR A 340 1.29 8.25 25.82
C THR A 340 2.65 7.65 25.50
N ILE A 341 3.66 8.50 25.33
CA ILE A 341 5.05 8.07 25.10
C ILE A 341 5.81 8.25 26.40
N GLU A 342 6.25 7.15 26.99
CA GLU A 342 7.09 7.12 28.19
C GLU A 342 8.55 6.96 27.76
N VAL A 343 9.42 7.87 28.18
CA VAL A 343 10.85 7.83 27.89
C VAL A 343 11.63 7.59 29.17
N THR A 344 12.54 6.63 29.15
CA THR A 344 13.45 6.33 30.27
C THR A 344 14.83 5.97 29.74
N GLY A 345 15.80 6.88 29.93
CA GLY A 345 17.17 6.70 29.49
C GLY A 345 17.28 6.63 27.96
N ASP A 346 17.41 5.41 27.42
CA ASP A 346 17.55 5.16 25.99
C ASP A 346 16.47 4.24 25.40
N GLU A 347 15.37 4.05 26.15
CA GLU A 347 14.22 3.25 25.77
C GLU A 347 12.94 4.08 25.80
N LEU A 348 11.96 3.66 25.00
CA LEU A 348 10.63 4.26 25.01
C LEU A 348 9.51 3.21 25.00
N VAL A 349 8.40 3.56 25.64
CA VAL A 349 7.13 2.83 25.58
C VAL A 349 6.11 3.73 24.89
N VAL A 350 5.50 3.24 23.80
CA VAL A 350 4.34 3.86 23.15
C VAL A 350 3.09 3.13 23.61
N ASP A 351 2.29 3.78 24.45
CA ASP A 351 1.05 3.23 25.03
C ASP A 351 -0.18 3.89 24.42
N TYR A 352 -1.10 3.07 23.89
CA TYR A 352 -2.35 3.53 23.29
C TYR A 352 -3.57 3.43 24.21
N GLU A 353 -3.37 3.23 25.52
CA GLU A 353 -4.44 3.32 26.52
C GLU A 353 -5.23 4.63 26.39
N GLY A 354 -6.56 4.53 26.48
CA GLY A 354 -7.48 5.65 26.22
C GLY A 354 -7.84 5.90 24.75
N THR A 355 -7.37 5.06 23.82
CA THR A 355 -7.91 5.03 22.44
C THR A 355 -9.34 4.47 22.43
N SER A 356 -10.20 4.98 21.55
CA SER A 356 -11.59 4.50 21.41
C SER A 356 -11.68 2.98 21.23
N SER A 357 -12.80 2.39 21.67
CA SER A 357 -13.12 0.99 21.39
C SER A 357 -13.21 0.73 19.88
N GLN A 358 -13.03 -0.52 19.48
CA GLN A 358 -13.22 -0.95 18.10
C GLN A 358 -14.59 -0.49 17.57
N SER A 359 -14.62 -0.13 16.29
CA SER A 359 -15.84 0.11 15.55
C SER A 359 -16.52 -1.22 15.21
N THR A 360 -17.85 -1.19 15.10
CA THR A 360 -18.62 -2.29 14.54
C THR A 360 -18.48 -2.43 13.02
N TYR A 361 -17.69 -1.56 12.39
CA TYR A 361 -17.51 -1.46 10.95
C TYR A 361 -16.02 -1.50 10.55
N GLY A 362 -15.74 -1.70 9.26
CA GLY A 362 -14.42 -1.98 8.67
C GLY A 362 -13.36 -0.88 8.74
N ILE A 363 -13.50 0.09 9.64
CA ILE A 363 -12.48 1.13 9.87
C ILE A 363 -11.39 0.72 10.86
N ASN A 364 -11.50 -0.43 11.53
CA ASN A 364 -10.52 -0.82 12.55
C ASN A 364 -9.11 -1.02 11.97
N SER A 365 -8.08 -0.93 12.82
CA SER A 365 -6.69 -1.21 12.43
C SER A 365 -6.07 -2.23 13.37
N GLY A 366 -5.68 -3.39 12.86
CA GLY A 366 -4.96 -4.43 13.60
C GLY A 366 -3.45 -4.26 13.53
N SER A 367 -2.79 -5.14 12.78
CA SER A 367 -1.33 -5.08 12.57
C SER A 367 -0.79 -3.74 12.05
N PRO A 368 -1.53 -2.92 11.25
CA PRO A 368 -1.06 -1.61 10.81
C PRO A 368 -0.65 -0.66 11.93
N THR A 369 -1.22 -0.85 13.14
CA THR A 369 -0.84 -0.09 14.33
C THR A 369 0.64 -0.24 14.63
N MET A 370 1.19 -1.47 14.54
CA MET A 370 2.61 -1.70 14.74
C MET A 370 3.43 -1.02 13.64
N GLY A 371 2.98 -1.15 12.39
CA GLY A 371 3.64 -0.58 11.22
C GLY A 371 3.84 0.93 11.33
N TYR A 372 2.73 1.65 11.46
CA TYR A 372 2.75 3.11 11.51
C TYR A 372 3.33 3.68 12.80
N THR A 373 3.30 2.94 13.93
CA THR A 373 4.02 3.36 15.14
C THR A 373 5.52 3.34 14.92
N ARG A 374 6.03 2.24 14.35
CA ARG A 374 7.46 2.05 14.08
C ARG A 374 7.95 3.03 13.02
N TYR A 375 7.21 3.17 11.93
CA TYR A 375 7.49 4.19 10.92
C TYR A 375 7.50 5.61 11.52
N GLY A 376 6.47 5.98 12.28
CA GLY A 376 6.37 7.30 12.91
C GLY A 376 7.56 7.59 13.82
N MET A 377 7.94 6.62 14.68
CA MET A 377 9.13 6.74 15.52
C MET A 377 10.42 6.81 14.71
N ALA A 378 10.57 5.99 13.66
CA ALA A 378 11.75 6.02 12.79
C ALA A 378 11.92 7.41 12.14
N CYS A 379 10.85 8.00 11.61
CA CYS A 379 10.89 9.35 11.03
C CYS A 379 11.29 10.42 12.06
N LEU A 380 10.77 10.33 13.29
CA LEU A 380 11.03 11.35 14.33
C LEU A 380 12.43 11.21 14.97
N LEU A 381 12.95 9.99 15.08
CA LEU A 381 14.15 9.69 15.86
C LEU A 381 15.37 9.43 14.98
N ALA A 382 15.21 8.69 13.89
CA ALA A 382 16.33 8.22 13.08
C ALA A 382 16.00 8.14 11.58
N PRO A 383 15.63 9.26 10.93
CA PRO A 383 15.15 9.25 9.54
C PRO A 383 16.20 8.78 8.51
N ASP A 384 17.49 8.88 8.85
CA ASP A 384 18.60 8.45 7.98
C ASP A 384 19.03 6.99 8.21
N VAL A 385 18.43 6.30 9.18
CA VAL A 385 18.75 4.90 9.51
C VAL A 385 17.78 3.97 8.78
N PRO A 386 18.26 3.10 7.87
CA PRO A 386 17.38 2.16 7.18
C PRO A 386 16.67 1.21 8.14
N ASN A 387 15.41 0.88 7.83
CA ASN A 387 14.57 0.01 8.65
C ASN A 387 15.15 -1.40 8.78
N ASN A 388 15.30 -1.87 10.01
CA ASN A 388 15.63 -3.26 10.36
C ASN A 388 15.30 -3.50 11.84
N GLU A 389 15.35 -4.76 12.27
CA GLU A 389 14.95 -5.17 13.62
C GLU A 389 15.73 -4.43 14.72
N GLY A 390 17.00 -4.08 14.50
CA GLY A 390 17.83 -3.38 15.48
C GLY A 390 17.28 -2.00 15.86
N ALA A 391 16.78 -1.24 14.88
CA ALA A 391 16.18 0.09 15.11
C ALA A 391 14.87 0.02 15.91
N LEU A 392 14.25 -1.16 16.00
CA LEU A 392 12.95 -1.36 16.65
C LEU A 392 13.08 -1.82 18.10
N ARG A 393 14.22 -2.40 18.49
CA ARG A 393 14.46 -2.98 19.82
C ARG A 393 14.22 -2.03 21.01
N PRO A 394 14.61 -0.74 20.98
CA PRO A 394 14.39 0.14 22.12
C PRO A 394 12.96 0.70 22.21
N ILE A 395 12.05 0.26 21.33
CA ILE A 395 10.67 0.75 21.24
C ILE A 395 9.72 -0.39 21.65
N THR A 396 9.07 -0.23 22.80
CA THR A 396 7.98 -1.10 23.24
C THR A 396 6.64 -0.48 22.85
N ILE A 397 5.72 -1.27 22.28
CA ILE A 397 4.38 -0.79 21.90
C ILE A 397 3.32 -1.56 22.69
N ARG A 398 2.40 -0.83 23.32
CA ARG A 398 1.27 -1.37 24.08
C ARG A 398 -0.03 -0.89 23.46
N VAL A 399 -0.91 -1.83 23.11
CA VAL A 399 -2.21 -1.51 22.51
C VAL A 399 -3.33 -2.26 23.23
N PRO A 400 -4.32 -1.57 23.79
CA PRO A 400 -5.41 -2.21 24.54
C PRO A 400 -6.22 -3.14 23.63
N LYS A 401 -6.48 -4.38 24.07
CA LYS A 401 -7.32 -5.33 23.34
C LYS A 401 -8.76 -4.81 23.21
N GLY A 402 -9.38 -4.99 22.04
CA GLY A 402 -10.73 -4.50 21.76
C GLY A 402 -10.79 -2.99 21.48
N SER A 403 -9.63 -2.33 21.37
CA SER A 403 -9.56 -0.94 20.90
C SER A 403 -9.60 -0.86 19.38
N LEU A 404 -9.81 0.34 18.86
CA LEU A 404 -9.76 0.66 17.44
C LEU A 404 -8.44 0.26 16.76
N LEU A 405 -7.35 0.20 17.53
CA LEU A 405 -5.99 -0.10 17.10
C LEU A 405 -5.52 -1.54 17.43
N ASN A 406 -6.37 -2.33 18.11
CA ASN A 406 -6.16 -3.75 18.39
C ASN A 406 -7.52 -4.44 18.55
N PRO A 407 -8.30 -4.53 17.45
CA PRO A 407 -9.66 -5.05 17.47
C PRO A 407 -9.67 -6.57 17.66
N SER A 408 -10.86 -7.14 17.91
CA SER A 408 -11.04 -8.60 17.92
C SER A 408 -10.75 -9.24 16.56
N HIS A 409 -10.35 -10.51 16.55
CA HIS A 409 -10.07 -11.29 15.34
C HIS A 409 -11.27 -11.49 14.39
N THR A 410 -12.47 -11.07 14.78
CA THR A 410 -13.67 -11.12 13.93
C THR A 410 -13.99 -9.77 13.32
N ALA A 411 -13.33 -8.71 13.75
CA ALA A 411 -13.61 -7.35 13.31
C ALA A 411 -13.20 -7.15 11.85
N ALA A 412 -13.99 -6.37 11.14
CA ALA A 412 -13.63 -5.85 9.83
C ALA A 412 -12.48 -4.82 9.95
N VAL A 413 -11.48 -4.90 9.06
CA VAL A 413 -10.24 -4.08 9.05
C VAL A 413 -9.89 -3.51 7.66
N SER A 414 -10.80 -3.57 6.70
CA SER A 414 -10.56 -3.24 5.28
C SER A 414 -10.01 -1.83 5.05
N ALA A 415 -10.49 -0.83 5.80
CA ALA A 415 -10.16 0.57 5.52
C ALA A 415 -8.93 1.09 6.27
N ASN A 416 -8.60 0.54 7.44
CA ASN A 416 -7.39 0.88 8.22
C ASN A 416 -7.15 2.39 8.50
N PHE A 417 -8.18 3.23 8.44
CA PHE A 417 -8.05 4.69 8.59
C PHE A 417 -7.34 5.17 9.87
N PRO A 418 -7.61 4.58 11.05
CA PRO A 418 -6.97 4.97 12.30
C PRO A 418 -5.45 4.90 12.24
N ALA A 419 -4.89 3.87 11.60
CA ALA A 419 -3.45 3.69 11.53
C ALA A 419 -2.74 4.85 10.81
N HIS A 420 -3.38 5.47 9.82
CA HIS A 420 -2.83 6.63 9.09
C HIS A 420 -2.70 7.90 9.95
N ALA A 421 -3.41 7.97 11.08
CA ALA A 421 -3.33 9.09 12.01
C ALA A 421 -2.27 8.92 13.09
N ILE A 422 -1.68 7.72 13.21
CA ILE A 422 -0.65 7.42 14.21
C ILE A 422 0.55 8.37 14.13
N PRO A 423 1.18 8.62 12.96
CA PRO A 423 2.34 9.51 12.89
C PRO A 423 2.03 10.95 13.34
N ALA A 424 0.79 11.42 13.13
CA ALA A 424 0.35 12.74 13.57
C ALA A 424 0.18 12.80 15.10
N VAL A 425 -0.43 11.79 15.72
CA VAL A 425 -0.60 11.79 17.19
C VAL A 425 0.75 11.62 17.92
N LEU A 426 1.68 10.84 17.36
CA LEU A 426 3.06 10.73 17.86
C LEU A 426 3.80 12.06 17.76
N SER A 427 3.71 12.74 16.61
CA SER A 427 4.27 14.09 16.42
C SER A 427 3.71 15.09 17.43
N ARG A 428 2.41 15.00 17.72
CA ARG A 428 1.75 15.88 18.69
C ARG A 428 2.21 15.61 20.13
N ALA A 429 2.42 14.35 20.51
CA ALA A 429 2.95 13.99 21.83
C ALA A 429 4.39 14.51 22.01
N LEU A 430 5.23 14.38 20.99
CA LEU A 430 6.64 14.78 21.04
C LEU A 430 6.91 16.24 20.68
N LEU A 431 5.88 17.07 20.48
CA LEU A 431 6.06 18.49 20.13
C LEU A 431 6.89 19.26 21.17
N GLY A 432 6.65 19.02 22.46
CA GLY A 432 7.40 19.66 23.54
C GLY A 432 8.89 19.30 23.54
N PRO A 433 9.26 18.01 23.61
CA PRO A 433 10.66 17.60 23.67
C PRO A 433 11.41 17.67 22.34
N LEU A 434 10.74 17.56 21.18
CA LEU A 434 11.36 17.51 19.85
C LEU A 434 10.68 18.44 18.82
N PRO A 435 10.54 19.75 19.10
CA PRO A 435 9.76 20.66 18.26
C PRO A 435 10.24 20.71 16.80
N SER A 436 11.54 20.57 16.57
CA SER A 436 12.15 20.66 15.24
C SER A 436 12.11 19.35 14.43
N ARG A 437 11.53 18.28 14.97
CA ARG A 437 11.44 16.97 14.28
C ARG A 437 10.01 16.54 13.99
N VAL A 438 9.02 17.22 14.56
CA VAL A 438 7.61 16.87 14.44
C VAL A 438 6.94 17.60 13.28
N ALA A 439 5.88 17.01 12.74
CA ALA A 439 5.08 17.59 11.67
C ALA A 439 3.60 17.65 12.05
N ALA A 440 2.87 18.62 11.50
CA ALA A 440 1.42 18.70 11.59
C ALA A 440 0.75 17.52 10.88
N ALA A 441 -0.54 17.33 11.13
CA ALA A 441 -1.26 16.22 10.51
C ALA A 441 -1.42 16.42 9.00
N ALA A 442 -1.33 15.33 8.24
CA ALA A 442 -1.67 15.33 6.83
C ALA A 442 -3.19 15.20 6.61
N GLY A 443 -3.65 15.60 5.42
CA GLY A 443 -4.98 15.29 4.88
C GLY A 443 -5.10 13.81 4.49
N THR A 444 -4.81 12.94 5.45
CA THR A 444 -4.74 11.48 5.34
C THR A 444 -5.86 10.82 6.15
N PRO A 445 -6.22 9.55 5.89
CA PRO A 445 -5.82 8.66 4.78
C PRO A 445 -6.04 9.27 3.40
N PHE A 446 -5.29 8.79 2.41
CA PHE A 446 -5.61 9.07 1.02
C PHE A 446 -6.98 8.47 0.70
N TRP A 447 -7.74 9.12 -0.17
CA TRP A 447 -9.08 8.67 -0.52
C TRP A 447 -9.01 7.61 -1.61
N VAL A 448 -9.81 6.56 -1.45
CA VAL A 448 -9.95 5.52 -2.47
C VAL A 448 -11.39 5.51 -3.00
N VAL A 449 -11.51 5.40 -4.32
CA VAL A 449 -12.79 5.18 -5.00
C VAL A 449 -12.72 3.82 -5.69
N GLY A 450 -13.45 2.86 -5.14
CA GLY A 450 -13.65 1.56 -5.77
C GLY A 450 -14.75 1.65 -6.82
N VAL A 451 -14.49 1.16 -8.03
CA VAL A 451 -15.44 1.19 -9.14
C VAL A 451 -15.60 -0.21 -9.69
N ARG A 452 -16.84 -0.69 -9.73
CA ARG A 452 -17.18 -2.03 -10.19
C ARG A 452 -18.32 -2.00 -11.20
N GLY A 453 -18.26 -2.94 -12.14
CA GLY A 453 -19.30 -3.12 -13.13
C GLY A 453 -19.01 -4.32 -14.03
N SER A 454 -19.74 -4.40 -15.13
CA SER A 454 -19.55 -5.42 -16.14
C SER A 454 -19.76 -4.84 -17.52
N ASN A 455 -18.98 -5.32 -18.49
CA ASN A 455 -19.16 -5.02 -19.90
C ASN A 455 -19.13 -6.30 -20.73
N GLU A 456 -19.12 -6.18 -22.07
CA GLU A 456 -19.08 -7.33 -22.99
C GLU A 456 -17.90 -8.28 -22.78
N LYS A 457 -16.80 -7.81 -22.18
CA LYS A 457 -15.60 -8.62 -21.87
C LYS A 457 -15.67 -9.31 -20.51
N GLY A 458 -16.68 -9.00 -19.69
CA GLY A 458 -16.87 -9.55 -18.35
C GLY A 458 -16.85 -8.49 -17.25
N PRO A 459 -16.73 -8.92 -15.98
CA PRO A 459 -16.66 -8.01 -14.85
C PRO A 459 -15.36 -7.21 -14.86
N PHE A 460 -15.43 -5.98 -14.34
CA PHE A 460 -14.26 -5.16 -14.04
C PHE A 460 -14.35 -4.60 -12.62
N ALA A 461 -13.20 -4.38 -12.02
CA ALA A 461 -13.03 -3.72 -10.74
C ALA A 461 -11.73 -2.91 -10.79
N SER A 462 -11.75 -1.70 -10.24
CA SER A 462 -10.54 -0.89 -10.05
C SER A 462 -10.64 -0.05 -8.79
N LEU A 463 -9.49 0.29 -8.23
CA LEU A 463 -9.30 1.16 -7.07
C LEU A 463 -8.55 2.40 -7.53
N LEU A 464 -9.15 3.57 -7.29
CA LEU A 464 -8.59 4.86 -7.68
C LEU A 464 -8.14 5.63 -6.43
N CYS A 465 -6.87 6.02 -6.35
CA CYS A 465 -6.27 6.66 -5.18
C CYS A 465 -6.08 8.16 -5.38
N PHE A 466 -6.49 8.96 -4.39
CA PHE A 466 -6.39 10.42 -4.40
C PHE A 466 -5.86 10.95 -3.06
N ASN A 467 -4.68 11.56 -3.07
CA ASN A 467 -3.98 12.05 -1.89
C ASN A 467 -4.41 13.48 -1.50
N GLY A 468 -4.50 13.74 -0.19
CA GLY A 468 -4.64 15.08 0.38
C GLY A 468 -3.32 15.83 0.53
N GLY A 469 -3.35 16.92 1.28
CA GLY A 469 -2.15 17.74 1.56
C GLY A 469 -1.27 17.17 2.67
N GLN A 470 0.05 17.29 2.55
CA GLN A 470 0.98 16.95 3.63
C GLN A 470 0.90 17.98 4.77
N GLY A 471 1.06 17.56 6.02
CA GLY A 471 1.22 18.50 7.14
C GLY A 471 2.56 19.26 7.08
N ALA A 472 2.56 20.51 7.50
CA ALA A 472 3.79 21.31 7.57
C ALA A 472 4.68 20.92 8.76
N SER A 473 5.96 21.25 8.69
CA SER A 473 6.91 21.12 9.80
C SER A 473 7.75 22.38 9.92
N GLU A 474 8.51 22.50 11.01
CA GLU A 474 9.48 23.59 11.14
C GLU A 474 10.43 23.59 9.94
N GLY A 475 10.58 24.74 9.28
CA GLY A 475 11.42 24.91 8.10
C GLY A 475 10.80 24.48 6.76
N GLN A 476 9.60 23.87 6.74
CA GLN A 476 9.03 23.28 5.52
C GLN A 476 7.50 23.40 5.43
N ASN A 477 7.03 24.08 4.38
CA ASN A 477 5.62 24.01 3.96
C ASN A 477 5.27 22.59 3.50
N GLY A 478 4.05 22.16 3.77
CA GLY A 478 3.56 20.87 3.28
C GLY A 478 3.43 20.85 1.75
N TYR A 479 3.78 19.72 1.14
CA TYR A 479 3.54 19.51 -0.29
C TYR A 479 2.05 19.25 -0.58
N ALA A 480 1.58 19.80 -1.70
CA ALA A 480 0.21 19.57 -2.17
C ALA A 480 0.05 18.15 -2.71
N THR A 481 -1.06 17.49 -2.38
CA THR A 481 -1.47 16.18 -2.94
C THR A 481 -0.43 15.06 -2.78
N LEU A 482 0.40 15.15 -1.74
CA LEU A 482 1.45 14.19 -1.45
C LEU A 482 0.95 13.11 -0.50
N SER A 483 1.13 11.84 -0.89
CA SER A 483 0.81 10.71 -0.03
C SER A 483 1.70 10.75 1.21
N THR A 484 1.07 10.92 2.37
CA THR A 484 1.70 10.82 3.70
C THR A 484 0.62 10.39 4.70
N PRO A 485 0.92 9.52 5.70
CA PRO A 485 2.18 8.83 5.93
C PRO A 485 2.40 7.61 5.03
N SER A 486 1.54 7.36 4.05
CA SER A 486 1.76 6.34 3.02
C SER A 486 2.72 6.86 1.94
N ASN A 487 2.89 6.10 0.85
CA ASN A 487 3.58 6.51 -0.36
C ASN A 487 2.81 6.09 -1.65
N VAL A 488 1.54 5.70 -1.48
CA VAL A 488 0.65 5.31 -2.57
C VAL A 488 0.39 6.49 -3.50
N SER A 489 0.69 6.31 -4.78
CA SER A 489 0.64 7.37 -5.78
C SER A 489 -0.80 7.68 -6.20
N ASN A 490 -1.04 8.93 -6.60
CA ASN A 490 -2.33 9.33 -7.17
C ASN A 490 -2.57 8.58 -8.49
N THR A 491 -3.78 8.09 -8.73
CA THR A 491 -4.09 7.44 -10.00
C THR A 491 -4.04 8.48 -11.16
N PRO A 492 -3.26 8.21 -12.23
CA PRO A 492 -3.22 9.07 -13.41
C PRO A 492 -4.57 9.08 -14.14
N ILE A 493 -4.93 10.21 -14.76
CA ILE A 493 -6.21 10.36 -15.49
C ILE A 493 -6.34 9.31 -16.60
N GLU A 494 -5.29 9.13 -17.40
CA GLU A 494 -5.27 8.14 -18.48
C GLU A 494 -5.48 6.71 -17.97
N VAL A 495 -5.04 6.42 -16.74
CA VAL A 495 -5.26 5.11 -16.10
C VAL A 495 -6.72 4.98 -15.66
N VAL A 496 -7.30 6.01 -15.04
CA VAL A 496 -8.72 6.04 -14.67
C VAL A 496 -9.59 5.75 -15.89
N GLU A 497 -9.45 6.54 -16.95
CA GLU A 497 -10.29 6.46 -18.15
C GLU A 497 -10.09 5.17 -18.96
N ASN A 498 -8.91 4.55 -18.84
CA ASN A 498 -8.62 3.28 -19.52
C ASN A 498 -9.14 2.06 -18.74
N GLN A 499 -9.22 2.14 -17.42
CA GLN A 499 -9.61 1.00 -16.57
C GLN A 499 -11.10 0.96 -16.28
N VAL A 500 -11.73 2.11 -16.12
CA VAL A 500 -13.12 2.22 -15.71
C VAL A 500 -13.86 3.25 -16.57
N PRO A 501 -15.17 3.07 -16.78
CA PRO A 501 -15.98 3.95 -17.64
C PRO A 501 -16.36 5.26 -16.92
N LEU A 502 -15.35 5.94 -16.36
CA LEU A 502 -15.43 7.26 -15.74
C LEU A 502 -14.58 8.23 -16.56
N LEU A 503 -15.20 9.30 -17.05
CA LEU A 503 -14.51 10.38 -17.76
C LEU A 503 -14.11 11.48 -16.77
N VAL A 504 -12.84 11.87 -16.73
CA VAL A 504 -12.37 12.92 -15.82
C VAL A 504 -12.58 14.29 -16.48
N GLY A 505 -13.55 15.05 -15.97
CA GLY A 505 -13.85 16.40 -16.47
C GLY A 505 -12.86 17.46 -15.96
N SER A 506 -12.39 17.32 -14.72
CA SER A 506 -11.39 18.22 -14.14
C SER A 506 -10.58 17.55 -13.04
N LYS A 507 -9.31 17.96 -12.89
CA LYS A 507 -8.42 17.63 -11.78
C LYS A 507 -7.56 18.84 -11.44
N ARG A 508 -7.68 19.39 -10.23
CA ARG A 508 -7.00 20.64 -9.83
C ARG A 508 -6.59 20.65 -8.37
N ILE A 509 -5.54 21.39 -8.03
CA ILE A 509 -5.18 21.67 -6.64
C ILE A 509 -6.20 22.67 -6.05
N VAL A 510 -6.63 22.43 -4.82
CA VAL A 510 -7.56 23.29 -4.09
C VAL A 510 -6.76 24.38 -3.38
N ARG A 511 -6.57 25.51 -4.05
CA ARG A 511 -5.75 26.59 -3.52
C ARG A 511 -6.30 27.13 -2.20
N GLY A 512 -5.43 27.30 -1.20
CA GLY A 512 -5.78 27.76 0.14
C GLY A 512 -6.44 26.71 1.03
N SER A 513 -6.43 25.42 0.65
CA SER A 513 -6.98 24.36 1.51
C SER A 513 -6.01 23.89 2.59
N GLY A 514 -4.72 24.23 2.50
CA GLY A 514 -3.73 23.91 3.52
C GLY A 514 -3.88 24.83 4.73
N GLY A 515 -3.61 24.30 5.92
CA GLY A 515 -3.70 25.05 7.17
C GLY A 515 -2.70 26.21 7.23
N ALA A 516 -3.15 27.36 7.73
CA ALA A 516 -2.31 28.54 7.86
C ALA A 516 -1.26 28.36 8.97
N GLY A 517 -0.09 28.96 8.79
CA GLY A 517 0.97 28.97 9.80
C GLY A 517 2.22 29.66 9.25
N GLN A 518 3.24 29.79 10.08
CA GLN A 518 4.57 30.21 9.60
C GLN A 518 5.04 29.31 8.45
N TRP A 519 4.74 28.01 8.56
CA TRP A 519 4.79 27.07 7.45
C TRP A 519 3.39 26.54 7.15
N SER A 520 2.93 26.75 5.92
CA SER A 520 1.59 26.38 5.48
C SER A 520 1.48 24.88 5.25
N GLY A 521 0.36 24.28 5.65
CA GLY A 521 0.02 22.92 5.28
C GLY A 521 -0.13 22.75 3.77
N GLY A 522 0.04 21.52 3.30
CA GLY A 522 -0.12 21.16 1.90
C GLY A 522 -1.58 21.27 1.45
N GLU A 523 -1.77 21.58 0.17
CA GLU A 523 -3.09 21.71 -0.43
C GLU A 523 -3.63 20.34 -0.89
N GLY A 524 -4.95 20.17 -0.85
CA GLY A 524 -5.66 19.02 -1.40
C GLY A 524 -5.90 19.18 -2.90
N GLN A 525 -6.69 18.28 -3.47
CA GLN A 525 -7.12 18.30 -4.86
C GLN A 525 -8.62 18.12 -4.99
N GLU A 526 -9.14 18.56 -6.12
CA GLU A 526 -10.50 18.36 -6.55
C GLU A 526 -10.51 17.62 -7.88
N ILE A 527 -11.32 16.56 -7.96
CA ILE A 527 -11.50 15.74 -9.15
C ILE A 527 -13.00 15.61 -9.42
N GLU A 528 -13.40 15.86 -10.66
CA GLU A 528 -14.75 15.63 -11.15
C GLU A 528 -14.74 14.52 -12.20
N MET A 529 -15.54 13.48 -11.97
CA MET A 529 -15.64 12.31 -12.84
C MET A 529 -17.08 12.04 -13.21
N THR A 530 -17.37 11.71 -14.47
CA THR A 530 -18.73 11.39 -14.94
C THR A 530 -18.80 9.96 -15.45
N SER A 531 -19.83 9.22 -15.06
CA SER A 531 -20.09 7.88 -15.60
C SER A 531 -20.49 7.97 -17.07
N ILE A 532 -19.68 7.34 -17.93
CA ILE A 532 -19.99 7.14 -19.35
C ILE A 532 -20.45 5.71 -19.64
N HIS A 533 -20.64 4.90 -18.60
CA HIS A 533 -21.14 3.54 -18.73
C HIS A 533 -22.64 3.52 -19.05
N GLU A 534 -23.10 2.56 -19.84
CA GLU A 534 -24.52 2.41 -20.17
C GLU A 534 -25.34 1.94 -18.94
N ASP A 535 -24.80 0.97 -18.20
CA ASP A 535 -25.40 0.45 -16.97
C ASP A 535 -24.90 1.19 -15.72
N PRO A 536 -25.68 1.19 -14.62
CA PRO A 536 -25.22 1.75 -13.35
C PRO A 536 -23.93 1.08 -12.84
N LEU A 537 -23.04 1.90 -12.30
CA LEU A 537 -21.80 1.46 -11.68
C LEU A 537 -21.97 1.33 -10.18
N ASP A 538 -21.23 0.39 -9.61
CA ASP A 538 -21.16 0.20 -8.18
C ASP A 538 -19.91 0.89 -7.62
N ILE A 539 -20.12 1.92 -6.80
CA ILE A 539 -19.07 2.80 -6.29
C ILE A 539 -18.92 2.62 -4.78
N ILE A 540 -17.67 2.43 -4.35
CA ILE A 540 -17.28 2.38 -2.94
C ILE A 540 -16.40 3.59 -2.65
N PHE A 541 -16.66 4.25 -1.53
CA PHE A 541 -15.84 5.35 -1.05
C PHE A 541 -15.13 4.97 0.25
N LEU A 542 -13.82 5.16 0.25
CA LEU A 542 -12.99 5.15 1.44
C LEU A 542 -12.49 6.58 1.62
N THR A 543 -13.15 7.34 2.50
CA THR A 543 -12.84 8.75 2.75
C THR A 543 -12.76 9.04 4.24
N GLU A 544 -11.98 10.06 4.58
CA GLU A 544 -11.79 10.53 5.95
C GLU A 544 -11.53 12.04 5.93
N ARG A 545 -11.64 12.70 7.08
CA ARG A 545 -11.45 14.14 7.26
C ARG A 545 -12.49 15.00 6.55
N ILE A 546 -13.72 14.53 6.47
CA ILE A 546 -14.88 15.29 6.00
C ILE A 546 -15.49 16.09 7.16
N ALA A 547 -15.56 15.50 8.36
CA ALA A 547 -16.07 16.18 9.54
C ALA A 547 -14.95 16.83 10.37
N HIS A 548 -13.80 16.16 10.54
CA HIS A 548 -12.66 16.64 11.32
C HIS A 548 -11.49 16.94 10.40
N ALA A 549 -11.03 18.18 10.40
CA ALA A 549 -9.88 18.60 9.63
C ALA A 549 -8.58 17.88 10.06
N ALA A 550 -7.55 17.96 9.22
CA ALA A 550 -6.19 17.62 9.64
C ALA A 550 -5.66 18.73 10.57
N PRO A 551 -5.38 18.43 11.86
CA PRO A 551 -5.02 19.45 12.82
C PRO A 551 -3.66 20.09 12.55
N GLY A 552 -3.57 21.39 12.77
CA GLY A 552 -2.30 22.12 12.82
C GLY A 552 -1.46 21.77 14.05
N LEU A 553 -0.21 22.24 14.06
CA LEU A 553 0.75 22.00 15.13
C LEU A 553 1.49 23.29 15.52
N ALA A 554 1.94 23.39 16.77
CA ALA A 554 2.69 24.54 17.29
C ALA A 554 2.01 25.90 17.08
N GLY A 555 0.67 25.96 17.09
CA GLY A 555 -0.11 27.17 16.85
C GLY A 555 -0.49 27.40 15.38
N GLY A 556 -0.11 26.50 14.47
CA GLY A 556 -0.64 26.46 13.11
C GLY A 556 -2.11 26.07 13.08
N GLY A 557 -2.83 26.56 12.08
CA GLY A 557 -4.23 26.27 11.82
C GLY A 557 -4.46 24.93 11.11
N ASP A 558 -5.69 24.45 11.20
CA ASP A 558 -6.10 23.18 10.59
C ASP A 558 -6.25 23.31 9.06
N GLY A 559 -6.09 22.19 8.36
CA GLY A 559 -6.41 22.11 6.93
C GLY A 559 -7.92 22.21 6.67
N ALA A 560 -8.31 22.44 5.42
CA ALA A 560 -9.71 22.33 5.02
C ALA A 560 -10.17 20.86 5.03
N THR A 561 -11.43 20.63 5.38
CA THR A 561 -12.06 19.31 5.30
C THR A 561 -12.31 18.88 3.85
N GLY A 562 -12.47 17.57 3.66
CA GLY A 562 -12.83 16.99 2.38
C GLY A 562 -14.31 17.21 2.03
N ILE A 563 -14.63 17.10 0.74
CA ILE A 563 -16.00 17.16 0.21
C ILE A 563 -16.20 15.99 -0.75
N LEU A 564 -17.31 15.27 -0.59
CA LEU A 564 -17.74 14.22 -1.51
C LEU A 564 -19.16 14.49 -1.97
N ARG A 565 -19.37 14.64 -3.29
CA ARG A 565 -20.69 14.88 -3.87
C ARG A 565 -20.99 13.96 -5.03
N VAL A 566 -22.27 13.61 -5.17
CA VAL A 566 -22.84 13.03 -6.38
C VAL A 566 -23.90 13.96 -6.93
N ASP A 567 -23.79 14.33 -8.21
CA ASP A 567 -24.72 15.25 -8.89
C ASP A 567 -24.95 16.57 -8.12
N GLY A 568 -23.87 17.08 -7.51
CA GLY A 568 -23.88 18.32 -6.74
C GLY A 568 -24.43 18.22 -5.31
N VAL A 569 -24.84 17.02 -4.87
CA VAL A 569 -25.39 16.76 -3.53
C VAL A 569 -24.35 16.03 -2.68
N ASP A 570 -24.20 16.45 -1.42
CA ASP A 570 -23.29 15.79 -0.48
C ASP A 570 -23.72 14.33 -0.23
N VAL A 571 -22.76 13.41 -0.23
CA VAL A 571 -23.02 11.98 0.02
C VAL A 571 -23.24 11.77 1.52
N GLU A 572 -24.40 11.23 1.90
CA GLU A 572 -24.79 10.99 3.30
C GLU A 572 -23.83 10.04 4.04
N HIS A 573 -23.37 8.99 3.36
CA HIS A 573 -22.43 7.99 3.90
C HIS A 573 -21.13 7.99 3.09
N PRO A 574 -20.18 8.90 3.38
CA PRO A 574 -19.00 9.09 2.53
C PRO A 574 -17.93 7.99 2.69
N LYS A 575 -18.14 7.06 3.62
CA LYS A 575 -17.38 5.80 3.80
C LYS A 575 -18.16 4.58 3.26
N GLY A 576 -19.23 4.84 2.52
CA GLY A 576 -20.23 3.85 2.12
C GLY A 576 -20.10 3.39 0.67
N ARG A 577 -21.18 2.74 0.23
CA ARG A 577 -21.37 2.23 -1.12
C ARG A 577 -22.59 2.89 -1.74
N LEU A 578 -22.54 3.20 -3.03
CA LEU A 578 -23.70 3.63 -3.79
C LEU A 578 -23.69 3.10 -5.23
N THR A 579 -24.87 3.16 -5.85
CA THR A 579 -25.04 2.87 -7.28
C THR A 579 -25.05 4.19 -8.04
N LEU A 580 -24.02 4.41 -8.87
CA LEU A 580 -23.89 5.60 -9.71
C LEU A 580 -24.59 5.36 -11.05
N ALA A 581 -25.60 6.19 -11.35
CA ALA A 581 -26.33 6.09 -12.61
C ALA A 581 -25.46 6.50 -13.81
N SER A 582 -25.85 6.04 -15.01
CA SER A 582 -25.26 6.52 -16.26
C SER A 582 -25.41 8.04 -16.38
N GLY A 583 -24.32 8.74 -16.73
CA GLY A 583 -24.29 10.19 -16.84
C GLY A 583 -24.19 10.96 -15.53
N SER A 584 -24.30 10.30 -14.37
CA SER A 584 -24.08 10.94 -13.07
C SER A 584 -22.61 11.29 -12.84
N SER A 585 -22.39 12.33 -12.04
CA SER A 585 -21.09 12.91 -11.72
C SER A 585 -20.71 12.70 -10.26
N ILE A 586 -19.42 12.44 -10.02
CA ILE A 586 -18.79 12.41 -8.69
C ILE A 586 -17.81 13.59 -8.61
N LEU A 587 -17.93 14.39 -7.56
CA LEU A 587 -16.93 15.38 -7.17
C LEU A 587 -16.24 14.93 -5.89
N LEU A 588 -14.92 14.77 -5.95
CA LEU A 588 -14.06 14.47 -4.81
C LEU A 588 -13.18 15.68 -4.55
N ARG A 589 -13.22 16.21 -3.33
CA ARG A 589 -12.27 17.21 -2.84
C ARG A 589 -11.55 16.63 -1.63
N THR A 590 -10.28 16.30 -1.77
CA THR A 590 -9.48 15.75 -0.67
C THR A 590 -9.14 16.85 0.34
N PRO A 591 -8.96 16.50 1.63
CA PRO A 591 -8.57 17.44 2.68
C PRO A 591 -7.18 18.06 2.45
N GLY A 592 -6.93 19.23 3.06
CA GLY A 592 -5.60 19.81 3.20
C GLY A 592 -4.85 19.28 4.41
N GLY A 593 -3.54 19.53 4.47
CA GLY A 593 -2.72 19.26 5.67
C GLY A 593 -2.75 20.43 6.65
N GLY A 594 -2.45 20.17 7.92
CA GLY A 594 -2.34 21.20 8.96
C GLY A 594 -1.09 22.08 8.79
N GLY A 595 -1.19 23.34 9.23
CA GLY A 595 -0.06 24.28 9.27
C GLY A 595 0.81 24.09 10.50
N TYR A 596 2.00 24.69 10.49
CA TYR A 596 2.95 24.68 11.60
C TYR A 596 3.33 26.11 12.00
N GLY A 597 3.29 26.40 13.30
CA GLY A 597 3.63 27.71 13.85
C GLY A 597 2.53 28.75 13.66
N ALA A 598 2.48 29.77 14.52
CA ALA A 598 1.54 30.88 14.34
C ALA A 598 1.81 31.65 13.03
N ALA A 599 0.74 32.03 12.33
CA ALA A 599 0.80 32.72 11.02
C ALA A 599 1.20 34.20 11.11
#